data_AF-A0A0M8X349-F1
#
_entry.id   AF-A0A0M8X349-F1
#
_cell.length_a   1.000
_cell.length_b   1.000
_cell.length_c   1.000
_cell.angle_alpha   90.00
_cell.angle_beta   90.00
_cell.angle_gamma   90.00
#
_symmetry.space_group_name_H-M   'P 1'
#
loop_
_entity.id
_entity.type
_entity.pdbx_description
1 polymer ?
#
loop_
_entity_poly.entity_id
_entity_poly.type
_entity_poly.pdbx_seq_one_letter_code
_entity_poly.pdbx_strand_id
1 'polypeptide(L)'
;MLGSRRSRRRCSTALAGLGLLFSGAALQIGTGTPAHAATPHRILFDNAHAETAGNADWIISTSQPDPLGQDSAPSAETDWTGALSSWGVALQKTGGYSLKTQPSGSALAYGGTSATDLSHFDTLVLPEPNTLFTSAEKTAIMNFVKNGGGLFMISDHTGADRNNDGYDAVEIFNDLMTNNSVDSTDPFGFSIDSLSISSDHPSAISDSTDPVLHGSFGTVTKSLIASGTTATLKPADNPGVKGLLYRTGYSGNTGAFFATSTFGSGRVAFWGDSSPVDDGTGQSGNTLYDGWNDTSATNAALALNATEWLAGASGSGGGGGSTSCTAAQLLGNSGFESGSSAWSATSGVVTNSTGEPARSGSYYAWLDGNGTATTDTLAQTVAIPSGCSARLGFYLHVDTAETSTGTAYDTLKVQVLNGSGTVLGTLATYSNLDAGSGYTQRSFDLSGYAGQTVTLKFTGTEGSKYQTSFVVDDTALNVS
;
A
#
# COMPACT_ATOMS: atom_id res chain seq x y z
N MET A 1 35.82 -68.81 -47.11
CA MET A 1 35.40 -69.84 -48.10
C MET A 1 34.09 -69.41 -48.72
N LEU A 2 34.01 -69.40 -50.05
CA LEU A 2 32.77 -69.22 -50.79
C LEU A 2 31.78 -70.34 -50.48
N GLY A 3 30.49 -70.01 -50.49
CA GLY A 3 29.42 -70.94 -50.85
C GLY A 3 28.13 -70.75 -50.03
N SER A 4 26.91 -70.83 -50.53
CA SER A 4 26.27 -70.76 -51.86
C SER A 4 24.80 -71.18 -51.65
N ARG A 5 23.89 -70.57 -52.44
CA ARG A 5 22.59 -71.09 -52.94
C ARG A 5 21.26 -70.94 -52.15
N ARG A 6 20.32 -70.33 -52.91
CA ARG A 6 18.90 -70.73 -53.22
C ARG A 6 17.88 -70.53 -52.08
N SER A 7 16.60 -70.20 -52.30
CA SER A 7 15.72 -70.04 -53.47
C SER A 7 14.46 -69.23 -53.06
N ARG A 8 13.80 -68.68 -54.08
CA ARG A 8 12.63 -67.80 -54.12
C ARG A 8 11.34 -68.37 -53.48
N ARG A 9 10.53 -67.47 -52.90
CA ARG A 9 9.07 -67.40 -53.12
C ARG A 9 8.63 -65.94 -53.25
N ARG A 10 7.77 -65.69 -54.24
CA ARG A 10 7.15 -64.40 -54.58
C ARG A 10 5.97 -64.12 -53.65
N CYS A 11 5.81 -62.87 -53.23
CA CYS A 11 4.51 -62.25 -52.94
C CYS A 11 4.55 -60.79 -53.36
N SER A 12 3.56 -60.40 -54.14
CA SER A 12 3.29 -59.03 -54.56
C SER A 12 2.56 -58.31 -53.43
N THR A 13 2.97 -57.10 -53.07
CA THR A 13 2.16 -56.18 -52.26
C THR A 13 2.30 -54.75 -52.77
N ALA A 14 1.16 -54.10 -52.83
CA ALA A 14 0.87 -52.80 -53.42
C ALA A 14 1.25 -51.63 -52.49
N LEU A 15 1.32 -50.45 -53.11
CA LEU A 15 1.39 -49.13 -52.49
C LEU A 15 0.30 -48.93 -51.41
N ALA A 16 0.68 -48.31 -50.29
CA ALA A 16 0.07 -47.11 -49.69
C ALA A 16 0.54 -46.96 -48.23
N GLY A 17 1.57 -46.15 -48.00
CA GLY A 17 1.97 -45.73 -46.65
C GLY A 17 1.21 -44.46 -46.27
N LEU A 18 0.14 -44.62 -45.49
CA LEU A 18 -0.49 -43.52 -44.75
C LEU A 18 0.41 -43.19 -43.55
N GLY A 19 1.14 -42.06 -43.61
CA GLY A 19 1.83 -41.51 -42.45
C GLY A 19 0.82 -40.74 -41.60
N LEU A 20 0.42 -41.29 -40.45
CA LEU A 20 -0.24 -40.53 -39.39
C LEU A 20 0.77 -39.55 -38.77
N LEU A 21 0.57 -38.26 -38.98
CA LEU A 21 1.19 -37.21 -38.19
C LEU A 21 0.41 -37.07 -36.88
N PHE A 22 1.03 -37.50 -35.78
CA PHE A 22 0.58 -37.14 -34.44
C PHE A 22 0.96 -35.69 -34.16
N SER A 23 -0.04 -34.82 -34.04
CA SER A 23 0.09 -33.45 -33.56
C SER A 23 0.40 -33.47 -32.07
N GLY A 24 1.68 -33.41 -31.71
CA GLY A 24 2.11 -33.15 -30.34
C GLY A 24 1.91 -31.67 -30.02
N ALA A 25 0.85 -31.33 -29.28
CA ALA A 25 0.73 -30.03 -28.64
C ALA A 25 1.76 -29.95 -27.53
N ALA A 26 2.88 -29.25 -27.78
CA ALA A 26 3.76 -28.82 -26.71
C ALA A 26 3.02 -27.73 -25.91
N LEU A 27 2.51 -28.06 -24.73
CA LEU A 27 2.19 -27.05 -23.72
C LEU A 27 3.50 -26.36 -23.35
N GLN A 28 3.74 -25.19 -23.91
CA GLN A 28 4.69 -24.24 -23.38
C GLN A 28 4.08 -23.69 -22.09
N ILE A 29 4.45 -24.28 -20.96
CA ILE A 29 4.19 -23.72 -19.64
C ILE A 29 5.01 -22.45 -19.59
N GLY A 30 4.37 -21.31 -19.87
CA GLY A 30 4.97 -20.01 -19.61
C GLY A 30 5.28 -19.94 -18.13
N THR A 31 6.56 -19.95 -17.78
CA THR A 31 7.01 -19.46 -16.48
C THR A 31 6.69 -17.98 -16.48
N GLY A 32 5.47 -17.64 -16.07
CA GLY A 32 5.15 -16.27 -15.70
C GLY A 32 6.24 -15.83 -14.74
N THR A 33 6.89 -14.72 -15.06
CA THR A 33 7.60 -13.95 -14.04
C THR A 33 6.66 -13.85 -12.84
N PRO A 34 7.06 -14.29 -11.64
CA PRO A 34 6.19 -14.17 -10.48
C PRO A 34 5.72 -12.72 -10.43
N ALA A 35 4.40 -12.52 -10.36
CA ALA A 35 3.86 -11.23 -10.01
C ALA A 35 4.64 -10.77 -8.77
N HIS A 36 5.30 -9.61 -8.84
CA HIS A 36 5.92 -9.04 -7.66
C HIS A 36 4.83 -8.99 -6.60
N ALA A 37 4.95 -9.83 -5.56
CA ALA A 37 4.07 -9.73 -4.41
C ALA A 37 4.10 -8.27 -3.97
N ALA A 38 2.93 -7.66 -3.80
CA ALA A 38 2.84 -6.32 -3.22
C ALA A 38 3.71 -6.32 -1.95
N THR A 39 4.56 -5.29 -1.80
CA THR A 39 5.41 -5.23 -0.60
C THR A 39 4.47 -5.18 0.60
N PRO A 40 4.57 -6.14 1.54
CA PRO A 40 3.64 -6.23 2.65
C PRO A 40 3.74 -4.99 3.53
N HIS A 41 2.64 -4.60 4.15
CA HIS A 41 2.59 -3.58 5.19
C HIS A 41 3.40 -4.04 6.41
N ARG A 42 4.38 -3.24 6.83
CA ARG A 42 5.36 -3.60 7.87
C ARG A 42 4.92 -3.03 9.20
N ILE A 43 4.58 -3.90 10.14
CA ILE A 43 4.05 -3.52 11.46
C ILE A 43 5.07 -3.90 12.53
N LEU A 44 5.40 -2.95 13.39
CA LEU A 44 6.21 -3.17 14.58
C LEU A 44 5.33 -3.07 15.82
N PHE A 45 5.24 -4.15 16.59
CA PHE A 45 4.68 -4.15 17.94
C PHE A 45 5.78 -3.86 18.94
N ASP A 46 5.49 -3.10 19.99
CA ASP A 46 6.46 -2.84 21.05
C ASP A 46 6.44 -3.91 22.14
N ASN A 47 7.63 -4.22 22.65
CA ASN A 47 7.87 -5.00 23.87
C ASN A 47 9.10 -4.46 24.64
N ALA A 48 9.55 -3.24 24.33
CA ALA A 48 10.69 -2.61 24.97
C ALA A 48 10.33 -1.83 26.25
N HIS A 49 9.06 -1.55 26.49
CA HIS A 49 8.56 -0.69 27.56
C HIS A 49 7.66 -1.46 28.53
N ALA A 50 8.09 -2.68 28.91
CA ALA A 50 7.49 -3.51 29.94
C ALA A 50 6.06 -4.03 29.64
N GLU A 51 5.76 -4.29 28.38
CA GLU A 51 4.52 -4.86 27.86
C GLU A 51 4.21 -6.28 28.39
N THR A 52 5.19 -6.95 29.00
CA THR A 52 5.03 -8.26 29.67
C THR A 52 5.14 -8.15 31.20
N ALA A 53 4.94 -6.97 31.79
CA ALA A 53 5.01 -6.78 33.24
C ALA A 53 3.73 -7.21 33.96
N GLY A 54 3.87 -7.73 35.18
CA GLY A 54 2.74 -8.18 35.98
C GLY A 54 1.98 -9.33 35.29
N ASN A 55 0.69 -9.15 35.03
CA ASN A 55 -0.15 -10.09 34.29
C ASN A 55 -0.26 -9.76 32.79
N ALA A 56 0.39 -8.69 32.32
CA ALA A 56 0.36 -8.30 30.91
C ALA A 56 1.24 -9.23 30.06
N ASP A 57 0.89 -9.37 28.79
CA ASP A 57 1.67 -10.11 27.80
C ASP A 57 1.41 -9.58 26.39
N TRP A 58 1.59 -8.27 26.22
CA TRP A 58 1.19 -7.54 25.02
C TRP A 58 2.14 -7.74 23.83
N ILE A 59 2.38 -9.00 23.49
CA ILE A 59 3.21 -9.45 22.38
C ILE A 59 2.39 -10.35 21.46
N ILE A 60 2.73 -10.36 20.17
CA ILE A 60 2.09 -11.25 19.18
C ILE A 60 2.70 -12.65 19.14
N SER A 61 3.90 -12.82 19.71
CA SER A 61 4.66 -14.07 19.76
C SER A 61 5.81 -13.96 20.77
N THR A 62 6.16 -15.10 21.38
CA THR A 62 7.38 -15.25 22.18
C THR A 62 8.66 -15.30 21.34
N SER A 63 8.55 -15.50 20.02
CA SER A 63 9.69 -15.37 19.10
C SER A 63 9.81 -13.92 18.66
N GLN A 64 10.92 -13.28 19.06
CA GLN A 64 11.18 -11.88 18.79
C GLN A 64 12.60 -11.70 18.22
N PRO A 65 12.80 -10.80 17.24
CA PRO A 65 11.82 -9.87 16.71
C PRO A 65 10.86 -10.48 15.67
N ASP A 66 11.14 -11.68 15.15
CA ASP A 66 10.34 -12.30 14.07
C ASP A 66 9.42 -13.41 14.64
N PRO A 67 8.08 -13.21 14.63
CA PRO A 67 7.14 -14.19 15.18
C PRO A 67 7.12 -15.51 14.39
N LEU A 68 7.58 -15.50 13.13
CA LEU A 68 7.68 -16.71 12.29
C LEU A 68 8.72 -17.72 12.81
N GLY A 69 9.56 -17.31 13.78
CA GLY A 69 10.44 -18.23 14.50
C GLY A 69 9.70 -19.15 15.48
N GLN A 70 8.48 -18.82 15.92
CA GLN A 70 7.64 -19.69 16.74
C GLN A 70 6.87 -20.69 15.86
N ASP A 71 6.16 -20.17 14.86
CA ASP A 71 5.56 -20.95 13.77
C ASP A 71 5.68 -20.17 12.47
N SER A 72 6.28 -20.78 11.45
CA SER A 72 6.54 -20.16 10.14
C SER A 72 5.31 -20.03 9.23
N ALA A 73 4.19 -20.67 9.58
CA ALA A 73 2.96 -20.66 8.81
C ALA A 73 1.72 -20.72 9.73
N PRO A 74 1.53 -19.72 10.62
CA PRO A 74 0.46 -19.76 11.60
C PRO A 74 -0.91 -19.73 10.91
N SER A 75 -1.82 -20.54 11.41
CA SER A 75 -3.16 -20.74 10.87
C SER A 75 -4.25 -20.62 11.95
N ALA A 76 -3.89 -20.91 13.20
CA ALA A 76 -4.67 -20.71 14.41
C ALA A 76 -3.96 -19.70 15.34
N GLU A 77 -4.75 -18.94 16.07
CA GLU A 77 -4.29 -17.98 17.08
C GLU A 77 -3.34 -18.58 18.13
N THR A 78 -3.48 -19.86 18.47
CA THR A 78 -2.58 -20.58 19.39
C THR A 78 -1.26 -21.07 18.77
N ASP A 79 -1.04 -20.85 17.46
CA ASP A 79 0.22 -21.20 16.81
C ASP A 79 1.34 -20.23 17.27
N TRP A 80 0.97 -19.03 17.71
CA TRP A 80 1.82 -18.12 18.46
C TRP A 80 1.39 -18.02 19.92
N THR A 81 2.26 -17.46 20.76
CA THR A 81 2.01 -17.26 22.19
C THR A 81 2.33 -15.83 22.56
N GLY A 82 1.39 -15.16 23.20
CA GLY A 82 1.43 -13.74 23.50
C GLY A 82 0.03 -13.19 23.34
N ALA A 83 -0.50 -12.46 24.32
CA ALA A 83 -1.92 -12.12 24.42
C ALA A 83 -2.49 -11.31 23.23
N LEU A 84 -1.68 -11.01 22.20
CA LEU A 84 -2.10 -10.39 20.95
C LEU A 84 -1.98 -11.34 19.73
N SER A 85 -1.80 -12.65 19.93
CA SER A 85 -1.47 -13.60 18.85
C SER A 85 -2.54 -13.62 17.76
N SER A 86 -3.82 -13.52 18.12
CA SER A 86 -4.96 -13.47 17.21
C SER A 86 -4.87 -12.27 16.25
N TRP A 87 -4.40 -11.13 16.75
CA TRP A 87 -4.13 -9.95 15.92
C TRP A 87 -3.01 -10.25 14.91
N GLY A 88 -1.89 -10.77 15.40
CA GLY A 88 -0.74 -11.11 14.55
C GLY A 88 -1.08 -12.17 13.51
N VAL A 89 -1.70 -13.28 13.91
CA VAL A 89 -2.09 -14.38 13.03
C VAL A 89 -3.13 -13.92 12.01
N ALA A 90 -4.12 -13.10 12.39
CA ALA A 90 -5.09 -12.56 11.46
C ALA A 90 -4.43 -11.73 10.35
N LEU A 91 -3.49 -10.85 10.69
CA LEU A 91 -2.73 -10.07 9.71
C LEU A 91 -1.83 -10.97 8.85
N GLN A 92 -1.11 -11.91 9.47
CA GLN A 92 -0.19 -12.82 8.79
C GLN A 92 -0.91 -13.67 7.73
N LYS A 93 -2.12 -14.17 8.05
CA LYS A 93 -2.93 -15.00 7.14
C LYS A 93 -3.37 -14.28 5.88
N THR A 94 -3.42 -12.96 5.87
CA THR A 94 -3.74 -12.20 4.66
C THR A 94 -2.62 -12.27 3.61
N GLY A 95 -1.38 -12.53 4.03
CA GLY A 95 -0.18 -12.40 3.21
C GLY A 95 0.19 -10.95 2.86
N GLY A 96 -0.58 -9.95 3.32
CA GLY A 96 -0.38 -8.54 3.05
C GLY A 96 0.42 -7.79 4.13
N TYR A 97 0.82 -8.46 5.21
CA TYR A 97 1.52 -7.85 6.33
C TYR A 97 2.82 -8.61 6.67
N SER A 98 3.81 -7.85 7.13
CA SER A 98 5.05 -8.35 7.73
C SER A 98 5.11 -7.80 9.15
N LEU A 99 5.23 -8.70 10.12
CA LEU A 99 5.12 -8.36 11.53
C LEU A 99 6.45 -8.55 12.22
N LYS A 100 6.78 -7.63 13.12
CA LYS A 100 7.87 -7.79 14.08
C LYS A 100 7.48 -7.27 15.44
N THR A 101 8.20 -7.75 16.45
CA THR A 101 8.15 -7.21 17.81
C THR A 101 9.49 -6.58 18.15
N GLN A 102 9.48 -5.35 18.67
CA GLN A 102 10.64 -4.70 19.25
C GLN A 102 11.00 -5.40 20.57
N PRO A 103 12.13 -6.11 20.67
CA PRO A 103 12.38 -6.94 21.86
C PRO A 103 12.70 -6.12 23.11
N SER A 104 12.36 -6.68 24.28
CA SER A 104 12.72 -6.11 25.58
C SER A 104 14.21 -5.77 25.68
N GLY A 105 14.51 -4.61 26.28
CA GLY A 105 15.87 -4.06 26.38
C GLY A 105 16.41 -3.39 25.11
N SER A 106 15.60 -3.29 24.06
CA SER A 106 15.89 -2.49 22.87
C SER A 106 15.36 -1.05 23.04
N ALA A 107 15.71 -0.15 22.12
CA ALA A 107 15.22 1.24 22.12
C ALA A 107 14.57 1.59 20.77
N LEU A 108 13.52 2.40 20.80
CA LEU A 108 12.88 2.90 19.59
C LEU A 108 13.77 3.96 18.91
N ALA A 109 14.04 3.77 17.62
CA ALA A 109 14.89 4.65 16.83
C ALA A 109 14.26 4.91 15.45
N TYR A 110 14.62 6.03 14.82
CA TYR A 110 14.13 6.40 13.49
C TYR A 110 15.27 6.99 12.64
N GLY A 111 15.52 6.40 11.48
CA GLY A 111 16.58 6.79 10.55
C GLY A 111 17.94 6.16 10.85
N GLY A 112 17.99 5.16 11.72
CA GLY A 112 19.15 4.34 12.02
C GLY A 112 19.25 3.10 11.14
N THR A 113 20.06 2.13 11.60
CA THR A 113 20.37 0.89 10.86
C THR A 113 19.92 -0.39 11.59
N SER A 114 19.22 -0.26 12.72
CA SER A 114 18.68 -1.44 13.44
C SER A 114 17.64 -2.15 12.59
N ALA A 115 17.55 -3.48 12.67
CA ALA A 115 16.53 -4.26 11.96
C ALA A 115 15.09 -3.94 12.42
N THR A 116 14.95 -3.27 13.56
CA THR A 116 13.71 -2.76 14.14
C THR A 116 13.65 -1.22 14.18
N ASP A 117 14.52 -0.52 13.44
CA ASP A 117 14.41 0.93 13.27
C ASP A 117 13.08 1.29 12.58
N LEU A 118 12.39 2.31 13.09
CA LEU A 118 11.06 2.72 12.62
C LEU A 118 11.04 3.12 11.13
N SER A 119 12.17 3.48 10.52
CA SER A 119 12.25 3.74 9.07
C SER A 119 12.00 2.48 8.21
N HIS A 120 12.02 1.29 8.82
CA HIS A 120 11.72 0.02 8.16
C HIS A 120 10.27 -0.42 8.32
N PHE A 121 9.41 0.38 8.95
CA PHE A 121 8.01 0.03 9.21
C PHE A 121 7.05 1.10 8.70
N ASP A 122 5.80 0.68 8.53
CA ASP A 122 4.70 1.54 8.13
C ASP A 122 3.82 1.87 9.35
N THR A 123 3.81 1.02 10.38
CA THR A 123 3.07 1.25 11.64
C THR A 123 3.85 0.79 12.86
N LEU A 124 3.78 1.59 13.93
CA LEU A 124 4.20 1.26 15.27
C LEU A 124 2.95 1.08 16.16
N VAL A 125 2.85 -0.07 16.83
CA VAL A 125 1.84 -0.37 17.84
C VAL A 125 2.49 -0.33 19.21
N LEU A 126 1.97 0.51 20.10
CA LEU A 126 2.39 0.69 21.49
C LEU A 126 1.29 0.16 22.42
N PRO A 127 1.30 -1.14 22.78
CA PRO A 127 0.25 -1.71 23.60
C PRO A 127 0.56 -1.57 25.10
N GLU A 128 -0.09 -0.61 25.76
CA GLU A 128 0.01 -0.34 27.21
C GLU A 128 1.46 -0.27 27.72
N PRO A 129 2.27 0.69 27.23
CA PRO A 129 3.63 0.86 27.73
C PRO A 129 3.60 1.15 29.23
N ASN A 130 4.51 0.51 29.96
CA ASN A 130 4.68 0.61 31.41
C ASN A 130 6.04 1.18 31.78
N THR A 131 6.73 1.85 30.85
CA THR A 131 7.99 2.54 31.11
C THR A 131 8.06 3.78 30.26
N LEU A 132 8.47 4.91 30.84
CA LEU A 132 8.59 6.17 30.12
C LEU A 132 9.56 6.06 28.93
N PHE A 133 9.11 6.57 27.77
CA PHE A 133 9.98 6.78 26.62
C PHE A 133 11.10 7.78 26.96
N THR A 134 12.32 7.47 26.55
CA THR A 134 13.43 8.44 26.65
C THR A 134 13.21 9.63 25.70
N SER A 135 13.90 10.75 25.92
CA SER A 135 13.82 11.90 25.00
C SER A 135 14.17 11.54 23.55
N ALA A 136 15.09 10.57 23.35
CA ALA A 136 15.48 10.10 22.03
C ALA A 136 14.34 9.30 21.37
N GLU A 137 13.68 8.42 22.12
CA GLU A 137 12.57 7.60 21.62
C GLU A 137 11.35 8.44 21.30
N LYS A 138 10.98 9.39 22.17
CA LYS A 138 9.93 10.37 21.85
C LYS A 138 10.23 11.11 20.55
N THR A 139 11.48 11.53 20.37
CA THR A 139 11.90 12.19 19.12
C THR A 139 11.81 11.25 17.91
N ALA A 140 12.14 9.97 18.07
CA ALA A 140 12.03 8.96 17.03
C ALA A 140 10.57 8.69 16.65
N ILE A 141 9.69 8.44 17.62
CA ILE A 141 8.26 8.20 17.43
C ILE A 141 7.63 9.41 16.72
N MET A 142 7.86 10.62 17.23
CA MET A 142 7.27 11.82 16.66
C MET A 142 7.75 12.10 15.23
N ASN A 143 9.04 11.87 14.92
CA ASN A 143 9.53 12.00 13.55
C ASN A 143 9.02 10.89 12.63
N PHE A 144 8.88 9.67 13.12
CA PHE A 144 8.29 8.57 12.37
C PHE A 144 6.86 8.92 11.91
N VAL A 145 5.99 9.36 12.84
CA VAL A 145 4.62 9.78 12.49
C VAL A 145 4.64 10.99 11.56
N LYS A 146 5.40 12.04 11.89
CA LYS A 146 5.50 13.25 11.06
C LYS A 146 5.82 12.95 9.60
N ASN A 147 6.65 11.93 9.35
CA ASN A 147 7.11 11.54 8.02
C ASN A 147 6.28 10.42 7.37
N GLY A 148 5.06 10.15 7.85
CA GLY A 148 4.12 9.24 7.19
C GLY A 148 3.86 7.92 7.90
N GLY A 149 4.53 7.66 9.02
CA GLY A 149 4.28 6.47 9.84
C GLY A 149 2.91 6.50 10.53
N GLY A 150 2.33 5.31 10.72
CA GLY A 150 1.15 5.09 11.55
C GLY A 150 1.52 4.82 13.01
N LEU A 151 0.86 5.48 13.96
CA LEU A 151 1.02 5.22 15.40
C LEU A 151 -0.28 4.71 16.01
N PHE A 152 -0.24 3.52 16.62
CA PHE A 152 -1.35 2.96 17.38
C PHE A 152 -1.00 2.97 18.88
N MET A 153 -1.70 3.80 19.66
CA MET A 153 -1.54 3.88 21.11
C MET A 153 -2.70 3.17 21.80
N ILE A 154 -2.40 2.24 22.70
CA ILE A 154 -3.39 1.53 23.52
C ILE A 154 -3.03 1.75 24.98
N SER A 155 -3.89 2.39 25.77
CA SER A 155 -3.48 2.99 27.05
C SER A 155 -3.96 2.29 28.31
N ASP A 156 -5.03 1.51 28.29
CA ASP A 156 -5.66 1.03 29.53
C ASP A 156 -6.10 2.17 30.48
N HIS A 157 -5.88 2.07 31.80
CA HIS A 157 -6.44 3.00 32.79
C HIS A 157 -5.41 3.61 33.74
N THR A 158 -5.81 4.69 34.44
CA THR A 158 -4.98 5.23 35.53
C THR A 158 -4.83 4.21 36.66
N GLY A 159 -3.60 3.97 37.09
CA GLY A 159 -3.23 2.94 38.06
C GLY A 159 -2.88 1.58 37.44
N ALA A 160 -2.84 1.45 36.11
CA ALA A 160 -2.36 0.27 35.41
C ALA A 160 -0.82 0.16 35.38
N ASP A 161 -0.13 0.61 36.44
CA ASP A 161 1.31 0.50 36.60
C ASP A 161 1.69 -0.95 36.97
N ARG A 162 1.97 -1.77 35.96
CA ARG A 162 2.25 -3.20 36.06
C ARG A 162 3.66 -3.49 36.58
N ASN A 163 4.61 -2.57 36.42
CA ASN A 163 6.00 -2.76 36.84
C ASN A 163 6.37 -2.02 38.15
N ASN A 164 5.44 -1.21 38.68
CA ASN A 164 5.58 -0.38 39.88
C ASN A 164 6.70 0.67 39.77
N ASP A 165 6.93 1.24 38.59
CA ASP A 165 7.90 2.30 38.37
C ASP A 165 7.34 3.71 38.59
N GLY A 166 6.03 3.80 38.83
CA GLY A 166 5.29 5.03 39.11
C GLY A 166 4.64 5.66 37.88
N TYR A 167 4.70 5.01 36.71
CA TYR A 167 4.06 5.48 35.49
C TYR A 167 3.16 4.42 34.86
N ASP A 168 1.94 4.82 34.52
CA ASP A 168 1.06 4.03 33.67
C ASP A 168 1.00 4.60 32.24
N ALA A 169 0.39 3.86 31.31
CA ALA A 169 0.31 4.26 29.92
C ALA A 169 -0.47 5.58 29.70
N VAL A 170 -1.38 5.96 30.61
CA VAL A 170 -2.07 7.26 30.54
C VAL A 170 -1.05 8.38 30.74
N GLU A 171 -0.16 8.25 31.73
CA GLU A 171 0.90 9.22 31.98
C GLU A 171 1.95 9.21 30.87
N ILE A 172 2.37 8.02 30.41
CA ILE A 172 3.42 7.86 29.38
C ILE A 172 3.02 8.48 28.05
N PHE A 173 1.78 8.25 27.58
CA PHE A 173 1.32 8.85 26.32
C PHE A 173 1.05 10.34 26.43
N ASN A 174 0.50 10.83 27.56
CA ASN A 174 0.37 12.27 27.76
C ASN A 174 1.74 12.96 27.82
N ASP A 175 2.75 12.33 28.42
CA ASP A 175 4.14 12.79 28.43
C ASP A 175 4.79 12.74 27.02
N LEU A 176 4.49 11.73 26.19
CA LEU A 176 4.88 11.73 24.77
C LEU A 176 4.31 12.96 24.04
N MET A 177 3.03 13.28 24.24
CA MET A 177 2.34 14.36 23.51
C MET A 177 2.70 15.76 24.03
N THR A 178 3.12 15.90 25.30
CA THR A 178 3.38 17.21 25.94
C THR A 178 4.83 17.48 26.29
N ASN A 179 5.71 16.49 26.20
CA ASN A 179 7.12 16.59 26.59
C ASN A 179 8.02 15.83 25.60
N ASN A 180 8.02 16.28 24.35
CA ASN A 180 8.92 15.83 23.28
C ASN A 180 9.58 17.02 22.56
N SER A 181 10.60 16.75 21.76
CA SER A 181 11.41 17.79 21.08
C SER A 181 10.92 18.20 19.68
N VAL A 182 9.88 17.52 19.15
CA VAL A 182 9.40 17.70 17.77
C VAL A 182 8.21 18.65 17.74
N ASP A 183 7.19 18.37 18.56
CA ASP A 183 6.02 19.22 18.78
C ASP A 183 5.36 18.81 20.11
N SER A 184 5.46 19.67 21.11
CA SER A 184 4.92 19.44 22.46
C SER A 184 3.63 20.22 22.75
N THR A 185 2.93 20.67 21.70
CA THR A 185 1.73 21.53 21.81
C THR A 185 0.42 20.78 21.63
N ASP A 186 0.37 19.51 22.08
CA ASP A 186 -0.73 18.57 21.78
C ASP A 186 -0.87 18.30 20.27
N PRO A 187 0.18 17.71 19.65
CA PRO A 187 0.28 17.55 18.20
C PRO A 187 -0.79 16.65 17.60
N PHE A 188 -1.43 15.81 18.41
CA PHE A 188 -2.47 14.88 17.97
C PHE A 188 -3.88 15.41 18.27
N GLY A 189 -4.01 16.52 19.00
CA GLY A 189 -5.28 17.15 19.34
C GLY A 189 -6.09 16.37 20.34
N PHE A 190 -5.48 15.65 21.28
CA PHE A 190 -6.20 15.05 22.40
C PHE A 190 -5.29 14.81 23.61
N SER A 191 -5.90 14.75 24.78
CA SER A 191 -5.27 14.21 25.98
C SER A 191 -6.02 12.96 26.45
N ILE A 192 -5.28 12.00 26.99
CA ILE A 192 -5.87 10.81 27.59
C ILE A 192 -6.35 11.18 29.00
N ASP A 193 -7.60 10.86 29.30
CA ASP A 193 -8.23 11.18 30.57
C ASP A 193 -7.64 10.29 31.68
N SER A 194 -7.44 10.84 32.88
CA SER A 194 -7.04 10.06 34.04
C SER A 194 -8.26 9.37 34.68
N LEU A 195 -8.69 8.26 34.10
CA LEU A 195 -9.88 7.50 34.51
C LEU A 195 -9.56 6.01 34.68
N SER A 196 -10.41 5.33 35.46
CA SER A 196 -10.50 3.87 35.52
C SER A 196 -11.97 3.47 35.46
N ILE A 197 -12.42 3.21 34.23
CA ILE A 197 -13.79 2.85 33.92
C ILE A 197 -13.92 1.34 34.02
N SER A 198 -14.60 0.85 35.05
CA SER A 198 -14.68 -0.59 35.31
C SER A 198 -15.32 -1.40 34.18
N SER A 199 -16.37 -0.87 33.54
CA SER A 199 -17.03 -1.54 32.41
C SER A 199 -17.91 -0.57 31.60
N ASP A 200 -17.94 -0.76 30.29
CA ASP A 200 -18.83 -0.09 29.34
C ASP A 200 -18.80 -0.82 27.98
N HIS A 201 -19.70 -0.46 27.06
CA HIS A 201 -19.67 -0.89 25.65
C HIS A 201 -19.69 0.31 24.71
N PRO A 202 -18.53 0.97 24.51
CA PRO A 202 -18.43 2.13 23.64
C PRO A 202 -18.96 1.84 22.24
N SER A 203 -19.78 2.75 21.73
CA SER A 203 -20.47 2.56 20.45
C SER A 203 -19.85 3.43 19.36
N ALA A 204 -19.75 2.86 18.16
CA ALA A 204 -19.26 3.57 17.00
C ALA A 204 -20.21 4.72 16.60
N ILE A 205 -19.64 5.81 16.12
CA ILE A 205 -20.41 6.88 15.48
C ILE A 205 -21.05 6.39 14.18
N SER A 206 -22.08 7.09 13.72
CA SER A 206 -22.67 6.84 12.40
C SER A 206 -21.87 7.57 11.31
N ASP A 207 -20.81 6.92 10.81
CA ASP A 207 -20.06 7.39 9.64
C ASP A 207 -19.74 6.21 8.72
N SER A 208 -20.60 6.03 7.70
CA SER A 208 -20.48 4.93 6.74
C SER A 208 -19.26 5.01 5.82
N THR A 209 -18.52 6.11 5.86
CA THR A 209 -17.35 6.35 5.01
C THR A 209 -16.03 6.21 5.77
N ASP A 210 -16.08 6.04 7.09
CA ASP A 210 -14.88 5.95 7.90
C ASP A 210 -14.16 4.61 7.67
N PRO A 211 -12.89 4.63 7.23
CA PRO A 211 -12.15 3.42 6.89
C PRO A 211 -11.78 2.55 8.10
N VAL A 212 -11.75 3.11 9.32
CA VAL A 212 -11.54 2.30 10.53
C VAL A 212 -12.84 1.60 10.92
N LEU A 213 -14.00 2.26 10.73
CA LEU A 213 -15.30 1.65 11.02
C LEU A 213 -15.75 0.63 9.95
N HIS A 214 -15.27 0.75 8.72
CA HIS A 214 -15.72 -0.05 7.57
C HIS A 214 -14.56 -0.58 6.70
N GLY A 215 -13.43 -0.92 7.33
CA GLY A 215 -12.28 -1.50 6.65
C GLY A 215 -12.50 -2.93 6.17
N SER A 216 -11.48 -3.52 5.55
CA SER A 216 -11.60 -4.83 4.90
C SER A 216 -11.83 -5.99 5.89
N PHE A 217 -11.57 -5.79 7.18
CA PHE A 217 -11.75 -6.79 8.23
C PHE A 217 -13.13 -6.76 8.88
N GLY A 218 -14.05 -5.94 8.37
CA GLY A 218 -15.46 -5.95 8.75
C GLY A 218 -15.93 -4.62 9.31
N THR A 219 -17.21 -4.58 9.71
CA THR A 219 -17.82 -3.37 10.25
C THR A 219 -17.64 -3.31 11.77
N VAL A 220 -17.10 -2.20 12.25
CA VAL A 220 -17.01 -1.87 13.68
C VAL A 220 -18.31 -1.22 14.11
N THR A 221 -18.94 -1.76 15.14
CA THR A 221 -20.16 -1.20 15.73
C THR A 221 -19.99 -0.85 17.20
N LYS A 222 -19.18 -1.62 17.92
CA LYS A 222 -18.92 -1.44 19.35
C LYS A 222 -17.55 -1.97 19.74
N SER A 223 -17.08 -1.52 20.89
CA SER A 223 -15.98 -2.14 21.61
C SER A 223 -16.39 -2.37 23.07
N LEU A 224 -15.47 -2.85 23.89
CA LEU A 224 -15.64 -3.16 25.30
C LEU A 224 -14.68 -2.30 26.12
N ILE A 225 -15.13 -1.90 27.30
CA ILE A 225 -14.25 -1.45 28.39
C ILE A 225 -14.31 -2.50 29.50
N ALA A 226 -13.15 -2.91 30.02
CA ALA A 226 -12.96 -3.81 31.15
C ALA A 226 -11.85 -3.28 32.09
N SER A 227 -12.02 -2.05 32.58
CA SER A 227 -11.02 -1.21 33.29
C SER A 227 -10.21 -0.32 32.34
N GLY A 228 -10.86 0.53 31.54
CA GLY A 228 -10.18 1.40 30.59
C GLY A 228 -10.29 2.90 30.92
N THR A 229 -9.86 3.72 29.97
CA THR A 229 -9.99 5.18 29.96
C THR A 229 -10.62 5.71 28.66
N THR A 230 -10.70 7.03 28.53
CA THR A 230 -11.11 7.74 27.31
C THR A 230 -10.12 8.87 27.00
N ALA A 231 -10.34 9.59 25.90
CA ALA A 231 -9.65 10.82 25.57
C ALA A 231 -10.61 12.01 25.50
N THR A 232 -10.07 13.17 25.86
CA THR A 232 -10.66 14.48 25.59
C THR A 232 -10.02 15.07 24.33
N LEU A 233 -10.83 15.30 23.31
CA LEU A 233 -10.41 15.81 22.00
C LEU A 233 -10.33 17.34 22.01
N LYS A 234 -9.33 17.86 21.31
CA LYS A 234 -9.01 19.29 21.15
C LYS A 234 -8.83 19.63 19.67
N PRO A 235 -9.92 19.73 18.88
CA PRO A 235 -9.84 20.09 17.46
C PRO A 235 -9.21 21.46 17.18
N ALA A 236 -9.11 22.32 18.19
CA ALA A 236 -8.41 23.60 18.09
C ALA A 236 -6.88 23.43 17.97
N ASP A 237 -6.31 22.39 18.59
CA ASP A 237 -4.89 22.07 18.55
C ASP A 237 -4.58 21.27 17.27
N ASN A 238 -5.46 20.31 16.92
CA ASN A 238 -5.38 19.59 15.66
C ASN A 238 -6.79 19.31 15.08
N PRO A 239 -7.18 19.94 13.96
CA PRO A 239 -8.51 19.75 13.38
C PRO A 239 -8.73 18.35 12.76
N GLY A 240 -7.68 17.55 12.62
CA GLY A 240 -7.75 16.17 12.14
C GLY A 240 -8.17 15.16 13.21
N VAL A 241 -8.24 15.54 14.49
CA VAL A 241 -8.68 14.65 15.56
C VAL A 241 -10.18 14.32 15.46
N LYS A 242 -10.52 13.04 15.61
CA LYS A 242 -11.88 12.54 15.50
C LYS A 242 -12.10 11.34 16.41
N GLY A 243 -13.06 11.42 17.33
CA GLY A 243 -13.49 10.25 18.09
C GLY A 243 -14.41 9.37 17.24
N LEU A 244 -14.16 8.06 17.22
CA LEU A 244 -14.90 7.08 16.43
C LEU A 244 -15.79 6.19 17.29
N LEU A 245 -15.36 5.83 18.50
CA LEU A 245 -16.17 5.12 19.48
C LEU A 245 -16.24 5.94 20.76
N TYR A 246 -17.43 6.08 21.34
CA TYR A 246 -17.65 6.84 22.57
C TYR A 246 -18.27 5.95 23.63
N ARG A 247 -17.87 6.16 24.89
CA ARG A 247 -18.51 5.49 26.03
C ARG A 247 -19.99 5.87 26.11
N THR A 248 -20.79 5.04 26.77
CA THR A 248 -22.24 5.23 26.87
C THR A 248 -22.60 6.62 27.40
N GLY A 249 -23.39 7.38 26.65
CA GLY A 249 -23.85 8.72 27.02
C GLY A 249 -22.94 9.88 26.60
N TYR A 250 -21.84 9.61 25.89
CA TYR A 250 -20.89 10.62 25.42
C TYR A 250 -20.88 10.74 23.90
N SER A 251 -20.45 11.92 23.41
CA SER A 251 -20.21 12.24 22.00
C SER A 251 -19.44 13.55 21.91
N GLY A 252 -18.93 13.90 20.72
CA GLY A 252 -18.22 15.17 20.51
C GLY A 252 -16.79 15.11 21.05
N ASN A 253 -16.42 16.01 21.94
CA ASN A 253 -15.01 16.17 22.34
C ASN A 253 -14.62 15.46 23.64
N THR A 254 -15.52 14.74 24.30
CA THR A 254 -15.23 14.04 25.56
C THR A 254 -15.73 12.60 25.53
N GLY A 255 -15.08 11.73 26.31
CA GLY A 255 -15.48 10.32 26.41
C GLY A 255 -15.20 9.51 25.15
N ALA A 256 -14.27 9.97 24.30
CA ALA A 256 -13.84 9.24 23.12
C ALA A 256 -13.01 8.03 23.57
N PHE A 257 -13.55 6.84 23.39
CA PHE A 257 -12.87 5.59 23.74
C PHE A 257 -11.88 5.14 22.67
N PHE A 258 -12.24 5.39 21.41
CA PHE A 258 -11.35 5.24 20.27
C PHE A 258 -11.33 6.53 19.48
N ALA A 259 -10.14 7.03 19.15
CA ALA A 259 -9.97 8.25 18.37
C ALA A 259 -8.89 8.09 17.31
N THR A 260 -9.03 8.83 16.21
CA THR A 260 -8.01 8.95 15.18
C THR A 260 -7.56 10.40 15.05
N SER A 261 -6.34 10.61 14.54
CA SER A 261 -5.78 11.92 14.22
C SER A 261 -4.71 11.79 13.14
N THR A 262 -4.12 12.91 12.74
CA THR A 262 -3.01 12.99 11.78
C THR A 262 -1.94 13.92 12.28
N PHE A 263 -0.66 13.62 12.01
CA PHE A 263 0.44 14.52 12.33
C PHE A 263 1.50 14.48 11.25
N GLY A 264 1.82 15.64 10.67
CA GLY A 264 2.58 15.69 9.42
C GLY A 264 1.86 14.90 8.32
N SER A 265 2.55 13.94 7.72
CA SER A 265 1.96 13.02 6.73
C SER A 265 1.44 11.71 7.34
N GLY A 266 1.63 11.48 8.64
CA GLY A 266 1.27 10.23 9.31
C GLY A 266 -0.11 10.24 9.95
N ARG A 267 -0.45 9.09 10.50
CA ARG A 267 -1.77 8.77 11.06
C ARG A 267 -1.61 8.28 12.49
N VAL A 268 -2.58 8.61 13.34
CA VAL A 268 -2.56 8.26 14.77
C VAL A 268 -3.89 7.65 15.13
N ALA A 269 -3.88 6.54 15.88
CA ALA A 269 -5.04 5.97 16.52
C ALA A 269 -4.77 5.81 18.02
N PHE A 270 -5.81 6.05 18.82
CA PHE A 270 -5.83 5.85 20.26
C PHE A 270 -6.97 4.89 20.62
N TRP A 271 -6.70 3.94 21.50
CA TRP A 271 -7.68 3.05 22.12
C TRP A 271 -7.51 3.03 23.63
N GLY A 272 -8.57 3.36 24.36
CA GLY A 272 -8.54 3.53 25.81
C GLY A 272 -8.49 2.26 26.66
N ASP A 273 -8.31 1.06 26.11
CA ASP A 273 -8.27 -0.19 26.89
C ASP A 273 -7.43 -1.24 26.15
N SER A 274 -6.63 -2.02 26.88
CA SER A 274 -5.86 -3.15 26.35
C SER A 274 -6.62 -4.47 26.39
N SER A 275 -7.60 -4.62 27.28
CA SER A 275 -8.46 -5.81 27.39
C SER A 275 -9.16 -6.20 26.09
N PRO A 276 -9.63 -5.26 25.23
CA PRO A 276 -10.25 -5.60 23.94
C PRO A 276 -9.32 -6.30 22.94
N VAL A 277 -8.00 -6.13 23.06
CA VAL A 277 -7.03 -6.71 22.14
C VAL A 277 -6.36 -7.98 22.69
N ASP A 278 -6.60 -8.28 23.97
CA ASP A 278 -6.22 -9.53 24.61
C ASP A 278 -7.08 -10.69 24.07
N ASP A 279 -6.44 -11.81 23.76
CA ASP A 279 -7.05 -13.00 23.17
C ASP A 279 -6.86 -14.29 23.99
N GLY A 280 -6.30 -14.17 25.20
CA GLY A 280 -6.04 -15.29 26.10
C GLY A 280 -4.92 -16.25 25.67
N THR A 281 -4.16 -15.97 24.62
CA THR A 281 -3.06 -16.82 24.12
C THR A 281 -1.71 -16.55 24.79
N GLY A 282 -1.69 -15.74 25.84
CA GLY A 282 -0.43 -15.36 26.49
C GLY A 282 0.25 -16.49 27.27
N GLN A 283 1.44 -16.15 27.76
CA GLN A 283 2.35 -17.04 28.46
C GLN A 283 1.74 -17.61 29.74
N SER A 284 2.22 -18.80 30.12
CA SER A 284 1.79 -19.50 31.33
C SER A 284 2.02 -18.64 32.59
N GLY A 285 1.00 -18.54 33.44
CA GLY A 285 1.03 -17.77 34.68
C GLY A 285 0.30 -16.43 34.60
N ASN A 286 -0.01 -15.95 33.40
CA ASN A 286 -0.78 -14.72 33.20
C ASN A 286 -2.28 -14.97 33.43
N THR A 287 -2.94 -13.97 34.01
CA THR A 287 -4.42 -13.93 34.11
C THR A 287 -4.92 -12.89 33.13
N LEU A 288 -5.41 -13.39 31.99
CA LEU A 288 -5.76 -12.60 30.82
C LEU A 288 -7.27 -12.48 30.65
N TYR A 289 -7.68 -11.52 29.83
CA TYR A 289 -9.08 -11.24 29.51
C TYR A 289 -9.28 -11.39 28.00
N ASP A 290 -9.94 -12.45 27.53
CA ASP A 290 -10.20 -12.62 26.08
C ASP A 290 -11.29 -11.64 25.60
N GLY A 291 -10.90 -10.40 25.33
CA GLY A 291 -11.73 -9.36 24.74
C GLY A 291 -11.74 -9.43 23.21
N TRP A 292 -10.73 -10.02 22.59
CA TRP A 292 -10.65 -10.20 21.14
C TRP A 292 -11.84 -11.00 20.62
N ASN A 293 -12.19 -12.10 21.30
CA ASN A 293 -13.30 -12.98 20.94
C ASN A 293 -14.63 -12.63 21.63
N ASP A 294 -14.74 -11.48 22.31
CA ASP A 294 -16.00 -11.07 22.93
C ASP A 294 -17.07 -10.74 21.87
N THR A 295 -18.04 -11.64 21.73
CA THR A 295 -19.16 -11.54 20.77
C THR A 295 -20.11 -10.36 21.02
N SER A 296 -20.02 -9.67 22.16
CA SER A 296 -20.79 -8.45 22.45
C SER A 296 -20.18 -7.19 21.83
N ALA A 297 -18.97 -7.30 21.26
CA ALA A 297 -18.21 -6.22 20.65
C ALA A 297 -17.67 -6.61 19.25
N THR A 298 -17.00 -5.68 18.60
CA THR A 298 -16.34 -5.87 17.29
C THR A 298 -14.85 -5.54 17.37
N ASN A 299 -14.19 -6.00 18.44
CA ASN A 299 -12.82 -5.62 18.79
C ASN A 299 -11.80 -6.04 17.73
N ALA A 300 -11.86 -7.29 17.25
CA ALA A 300 -10.99 -7.78 16.18
C ALA A 300 -11.06 -6.90 14.92
N ALA A 301 -12.27 -6.53 14.47
CA ALA A 301 -12.45 -5.65 13.31
C ALA A 301 -11.87 -4.25 13.56
N LEU A 302 -12.03 -3.71 14.77
CA LEU A 302 -11.47 -2.40 15.13
C LEU A 302 -9.95 -2.41 15.12
N ALA A 303 -9.32 -3.41 15.74
CA ALA A 303 -7.87 -3.59 15.76
C ALA A 303 -7.31 -3.68 14.34
N LEU A 304 -7.87 -4.57 13.51
CA LEU A 304 -7.37 -4.87 12.18
C LEU A 304 -7.64 -3.72 11.17
N ASN A 305 -8.82 -3.11 11.19
CA ASN A 305 -9.11 -1.95 10.34
C ASN A 305 -8.26 -0.73 10.73
N ALA A 306 -8.00 -0.53 12.03
CA ALA A 306 -7.10 0.51 12.49
C ALA A 306 -5.66 0.23 12.03
N THR A 307 -5.16 -1.01 12.11
CA THR A 307 -3.86 -1.37 11.54
C THR A 307 -3.80 -1.12 10.03
N GLU A 308 -4.83 -1.53 9.29
CA GLU A 308 -4.96 -1.29 7.84
C GLU A 308 -4.88 0.20 7.52
N TRP A 309 -5.61 1.02 8.28
CA TRP A 309 -5.60 2.48 8.11
C TRP A 309 -4.27 3.11 8.51
N LEU A 310 -3.65 2.70 9.60
CA LEU A 310 -2.36 3.22 10.02
C LEU A 310 -1.25 2.85 9.04
N ALA A 311 -1.31 1.68 8.42
CA ALA A 311 -0.33 1.22 7.44
C ALA A 311 -0.48 1.86 6.05
N GLY A 312 -1.42 2.81 5.89
CA GLY A 312 -1.70 3.50 4.63
C GLY A 312 -2.50 2.66 3.63
N ALA A 313 -3.02 1.50 4.03
CA ALA A 313 -3.73 0.56 3.15
C ALA A 313 -5.17 1.01 2.85
N SER A 314 -5.80 1.76 3.76
CA SER A 314 -7.05 2.45 3.48
C SER A 314 -6.81 3.92 3.15
N GLY A 315 -7.36 4.38 2.02
CA GLY A 315 -7.27 5.76 1.58
C GLY A 315 -7.71 6.73 2.67
N SER A 316 -6.94 7.80 2.86
CA SER A 316 -7.27 8.90 3.76
C SER A 316 -8.67 9.44 3.44
N GLY A 317 -9.52 9.51 4.46
CA GLY A 317 -10.88 10.03 4.35
C GLY A 317 -10.89 11.47 3.83
N GLY A 318 -11.60 11.66 2.72
CA GLY A 318 -11.77 12.96 2.08
C GLY A 318 -12.33 12.85 0.66
N GLY A 319 -13.48 12.18 0.50
CA GLY A 319 -14.20 12.10 -0.78
C GLY A 319 -14.58 10.67 -1.15
N GLY A 320 -15.88 10.39 -1.14
CA GLY A 320 -16.44 9.05 -1.31
C GLY A 320 -15.99 8.30 -2.57
N GLY A 321 -15.83 6.99 -2.39
CA GLY A 321 -15.62 6.02 -3.45
C GLY A 321 -15.24 4.68 -2.83
N SER A 322 -16.01 3.63 -3.10
CA SER A 322 -15.82 2.29 -2.59
C SER A 322 -14.40 1.76 -2.81
N THR A 323 -13.90 0.93 -1.90
CA THR A 323 -12.72 0.05 -2.06
C THR A 323 -12.94 -1.08 -3.08
N SER A 324 -13.93 -0.95 -3.97
CA SER A 324 -13.82 -1.58 -5.28
C SER A 324 -13.06 -0.59 -6.15
N CYS A 325 -11.86 -0.94 -6.63
CA CYS A 325 -11.33 -0.26 -7.79
C CYS A 325 -12.41 -0.29 -8.87
N THR A 326 -13.07 0.85 -9.09
CA THR A 326 -14.13 0.92 -10.09
C THR A 326 -13.42 0.94 -11.42
N ALA A 327 -13.55 -0.15 -12.17
CA ALA A 327 -12.86 -0.27 -13.44
C ALA A 327 -13.19 0.95 -14.32
N ALA A 328 -12.16 1.69 -14.71
CA ALA A 328 -12.32 2.97 -15.38
C ALA A 328 -11.15 3.24 -16.32
N GLN A 329 -11.43 4.00 -17.37
CA GLN A 329 -10.42 4.63 -18.21
C GLN A 329 -10.15 6.05 -17.69
N LEU A 330 -8.92 6.34 -17.30
CA LEU A 330 -8.55 7.60 -16.64
C LEU A 330 -8.10 8.71 -17.59
N LEU A 331 -7.69 8.38 -18.82
CA LEU A 331 -7.32 9.39 -19.81
C LEU A 331 -8.57 9.97 -20.47
N GLY A 332 -8.67 11.30 -20.46
CA GLY A 332 -9.59 12.03 -21.32
C GLY A 332 -9.11 12.06 -22.77
N ASN A 333 -10.06 12.09 -23.71
CA ASN A 333 -9.80 12.20 -25.14
C ASN A 333 -8.75 11.20 -25.64
N SER A 334 -8.99 9.93 -25.32
CA SER A 334 -8.06 8.80 -25.52
C SER A 334 -7.60 8.60 -26.96
N GLY A 335 -8.49 8.85 -27.92
CA GLY A 335 -8.21 8.80 -29.37
C GLY A 335 -8.08 10.18 -30.02
N PHE A 336 -7.87 11.26 -29.26
CA PHE A 336 -7.61 12.61 -29.77
C PHE A 336 -8.70 13.29 -30.62
N GLU A 337 -9.84 12.65 -30.87
CA GLU A 337 -10.96 13.14 -31.69
C GLU A 337 -11.56 14.50 -31.26
N SER A 338 -11.24 14.98 -30.06
CA SER A 338 -11.58 16.33 -29.59
C SER A 338 -10.41 17.32 -29.64
N GLY A 339 -9.47 17.13 -30.57
CA GLY A 339 -8.26 17.95 -30.68
C GLY A 339 -7.38 17.81 -29.43
N SER A 340 -6.71 18.88 -29.00
CA SER A 340 -5.86 18.84 -27.79
C SER A 340 -6.65 18.89 -26.47
N SER A 341 -7.98 18.74 -26.48
CA SER A 341 -8.77 18.71 -25.24
C SER A 341 -8.26 17.60 -24.30
N ALA A 342 -8.18 17.89 -23.00
CA ALA A 342 -7.56 17.06 -21.94
C ALA A 342 -6.03 16.83 -22.03
N TRP A 343 -5.38 17.24 -23.12
CA TRP A 343 -3.94 17.07 -23.33
C TRP A 343 -3.22 18.43 -23.37
N SER A 344 -2.12 18.54 -22.62
CA SER A 344 -1.16 19.63 -22.80
C SER A 344 -0.14 19.19 -23.86
N ALA A 345 -0.16 19.83 -25.03
CA ALA A 345 0.67 19.43 -26.17
C ALA A 345 1.39 20.63 -26.79
N THR A 346 2.55 20.40 -27.41
CA THR A 346 3.13 21.38 -28.33
C THR A 346 2.12 21.69 -29.44
N SER A 347 2.04 22.96 -29.86
CA SER A 347 1.08 23.40 -30.87
C SER A 347 1.24 22.59 -32.16
N GLY A 348 0.16 21.97 -32.64
CA GLY A 348 0.15 21.16 -33.86
C GLY A 348 0.39 19.66 -33.65
N VAL A 349 0.80 19.23 -32.46
CA VAL A 349 1.03 17.80 -32.16
C VAL A 349 -0.27 17.01 -32.25
N VAL A 350 -1.37 17.48 -31.65
CA VAL A 350 -2.67 16.83 -31.85
C VAL A 350 -3.31 17.36 -33.13
N THR A 351 -3.46 16.49 -34.13
CA THR A 351 -3.76 16.87 -35.51
C THR A 351 -4.63 15.83 -36.21
N ASN A 352 -5.26 16.24 -37.31
CA ASN A 352 -5.98 15.38 -38.26
C ASN A 352 -5.38 15.50 -39.67
N SER A 353 -4.08 15.83 -39.74
CA SER A 353 -3.34 15.89 -40.98
C SER A 353 -3.42 14.55 -41.73
N THR A 354 -3.33 14.59 -43.06
CA THR A 354 -3.23 13.38 -43.88
C THR A 354 -1.78 12.94 -44.11
N GLY A 355 -0.82 13.60 -43.44
CA GLY A 355 0.62 13.31 -43.56
C GLY A 355 1.02 11.98 -42.92
N GLU A 356 0.29 11.55 -41.88
CA GLU A 356 0.39 10.25 -41.25
C GLU A 356 -1.01 9.66 -41.12
N PRO A 357 -1.19 8.32 -41.18
CA PRO A 357 -2.50 7.71 -41.00
C PRO A 357 -2.87 7.69 -39.51
N ALA A 358 -4.09 8.11 -39.16
CA ALA A 358 -4.65 7.81 -37.84
C ALA A 358 -4.85 6.29 -37.67
N ARG A 359 -4.72 5.77 -36.45
CA ARG A 359 -4.97 4.35 -36.16
C ARG A 359 -6.48 4.09 -36.08
N SER A 360 -7.21 4.99 -35.43
CA SER A 360 -8.66 5.02 -35.42
C SER A 360 -9.16 6.46 -35.63
N GLY A 361 -10.43 6.64 -35.96
CA GLY A 361 -11.01 7.98 -36.13
C GLY A 361 -10.31 8.84 -37.19
N SER A 362 -10.05 10.10 -36.87
CA SER A 362 -9.44 11.09 -37.78
C SER A 362 -8.36 11.95 -37.13
N TYR A 363 -8.25 11.95 -35.80
CA TYR A 363 -7.22 12.67 -35.06
C TYR A 363 -6.22 11.72 -34.42
N TYR A 364 -5.00 12.21 -34.22
CA TYR A 364 -3.91 11.49 -33.56
C TYR A 364 -2.91 12.50 -33.00
N ALA A 365 -1.98 12.03 -32.17
CA ALA A 365 -0.83 12.84 -31.76
C ALA A 365 0.39 12.52 -32.63
N TRP A 366 0.95 13.53 -33.27
CA TRP A 366 2.16 13.46 -34.09
C TRP A 366 3.25 14.30 -33.44
N LEU A 367 4.25 13.63 -32.88
CA LEU A 367 5.44 14.30 -32.34
C LEU A 367 6.55 14.20 -33.37
N ASP A 368 7.26 15.33 -33.58
CA ASP A 368 8.37 15.48 -34.52
C ASP A 368 7.96 15.30 -36.00
N GLY A 369 8.81 14.70 -36.85
CA GLY A 369 8.55 14.52 -38.30
C GLY A 369 8.90 15.73 -39.17
N ASN A 370 9.73 16.66 -38.70
CA ASN A 370 10.04 17.91 -39.38
C ASN A 370 11.33 17.83 -40.22
N GLY A 371 12.20 16.87 -39.94
CA GLY A 371 13.55 16.80 -40.52
C GLY A 371 14.46 17.93 -40.03
N THR A 372 14.14 18.55 -38.88
CA THR A 372 14.91 19.62 -38.26
C THR A 372 14.82 19.52 -36.74
N ALA A 373 15.82 20.07 -36.04
CA ALA A 373 15.92 19.88 -34.59
C ALA A 373 14.68 20.42 -33.86
N THR A 374 13.90 19.52 -33.30
CA THR A 374 12.60 19.81 -32.70
C THR A 374 12.44 19.01 -31.41
N THR A 375 11.64 19.53 -30.48
CA THR A 375 11.23 18.79 -29.28
C THR A 375 9.76 19.02 -29.06
N ASP A 376 8.98 17.99 -29.32
CA ASP A 376 7.55 18.00 -29.09
C ASP A 376 7.19 17.30 -27.78
N THR A 377 6.13 17.77 -27.14
CA THR A 377 5.61 17.17 -25.92
C THR A 377 4.11 16.95 -26.01
N LEU A 378 3.66 15.90 -25.34
CA LEU A 378 2.26 15.57 -25.12
C LEU A 378 2.12 15.04 -23.69
N ALA A 379 1.25 15.63 -22.88
CA ALA A 379 1.11 15.26 -21.48
C ALA A 379 -0.33 15.34 -20.98
N GLN A 380 -0.69 14.45 -20.07
CA GLN A 380 -1.94 14.50 -19.32
C GLN A 380 -1.68 14.08 -17.86
N THR A 381 -2.21 14.85 -16.92
CA THR A 381 -2.16 14.56 -15.48
C THR A 381 -3.39 13.74 -15.09
N VAL A 382 -3.18 12.65 -14.38
CA VAL A 382 -4.21 11.69 -13.98
C VAL A 382 -4.03 11.30 -12.52
N ALA A 383 -5.14 11.23 -11.79
CA ALA A 383 -5.18 10.64 -10.46
C ALA A 383 -5.46 9.15 -10.61
N ILE A 384 -4.49 8.29 -10.26
CA ILE A 384 -4.70 6.85 -10.24
C ILE A 384 -5.30 6.50 -8.88
N PRO A 385 -6.54 5.97 -8.81
CA PRO A 385 -7.15 5.64 -7.53
C PRO A 385 -6.28 4.66 -6.74
N SER A 386 -6.24 4.84 -5.43
CA SER A 386 -5.58 3.89 -4.53
C SER A 386 -6.25 2.52 -4.61
N GLY A 387 -5.47 1.45 -4.48
CA GLY A 387 -5.99 0.07 -4.50
C GLY A 387 -6.39 -0.44 -5.88
N CYS A 388 -6.17 0.33 -6.94
CA CYS A 388 -6.36 -0.11 -8.32
C CYS A 388 -5.10 -0.74 -8.91
N SER A 389 -5.26 -1.82 -9.67
CA SER A 389 -4.31 -2.11 -10.74
C SER A 389 -4.42 -1.03 -11.80
N ALA A 390 -3.31 -0.60 -12.41
CA ALA A 390 -3.31 0.45 -13.42
C ALA A 390 -2.43 0.05 -14.60
N ARG A 391 -2.96 0.19 -15.81
CA ARG A 391 -2.25 -0.18 -17.04
C ARG A 391 -2.37 0.91 -18.09
N LEU A 392 -1.24 1.51 -18.43
CA LEU A 392 -1.12 2.34 -19.62
C LEU A 392 -1.06 1.45 -20.86
N GLY A 393 -1.74 1.89 -21.91
CA GLY A 393 -1.65 1.38 -23.26
C GLY A 393 -1.75 2.51 -24.27
N PHE A 394 -1.11 2.35 -25.42
CA PHE A 394 -1.25 3.24 -26.57
C PHE A 394 -0.76 2.53 -27.82
N TYR A 395 -1.11 3.04 -29.00
CA TYR A 395 -0.60 2.57 -30.27
C TYR A 395 0.45 3.54 -30.77
N LEU A 396 1.60 3.01 -31.19
CA LEU A 396 2.71 3.79 -31.72
C LEU A 396 3.04 3.34 -33.14
N HIS A 397 3.05 4.28 -34.07
CA HIS A 397 3.68 4.14 -35.38
C HIS A 397 4.93 5.04 -35.41
N VAL A 398 6.03 4.47 -35.91
CA VAL A 398 7.28 5.20 -36.11
C VAL A 398 7.60 5.13 -37.60
N ASP A 399 7.70 6.28 -38.24
CA ASP A 399 8.16 6.42 -39.63
C ASP A 399 9.42 7.28 -39.64
N THR A 400 10.39 6.95 -40.49
CA THR A 400 11.66 7.67 -40.52
C THR A 400 12.29 7.70 -41.91
N ALA A 401 12.90 8.84 -42.22
CA ALA A 401 13.80 8.99 -43.36
C ALA A 401 15.27 8.75 -42.96
N GLU A 402 15.58 8.56 -41.67
CA GLU A 402 16.92 8.19 -41.23
C GLU A 402 17.31 6.81 -41.79
N THR A 403 18.51 6.73 -42.36
CA THR A 403 19.01 5.49 -42.97
C THR A 403 19.89 4.66 -42.02
N SER A 404 20.16 5.18 -40.81
CA SER A 404 20.98 4.48 -39.83
C SER A 404 20.25 3.28 -39.25
N THR A 405 20.96 2.16 -39.14
CA THR A 405 20.43 0.92 -38.55
C THR A 405 21.02 0.64 -37.15
N GLY A 406 21.88 1.52 -36.64
CA GLY A 406 22.56 1.32 -35.35
C GLY A 406 22.72 2.57 -34.49
N THR A 407 22.18 3.71 -34.93
CA THR A 407 22.22 4.96 -34.16
C THR A 407 20.81 5.52 -34.01
N ALA A 408 20.40 5.69 -32.76
CA ALA A 408 19.19 6.39 -32.37
C ALA A 408 19.48 7.90 -32.36
N TYR A 409 19.18 8.57 -33.47
CA TYR A 409 19.32 10.03 -33.60
C TYR A 409 18.13 10.75 -33.01
N ASP A 410 16.94 10.24 -33.29
CA ASP A 410 15.66 10.81 -32.87
C ASP A 410 15.05 9.89 -31.82
N THR A 411 14.42 10.45 -30.79
CA THR A 411 13.87 9.62 -29.70
C THR A 411 12.51 10.09 -29.22
N LEU A 412 11.66 9.13 -28.86
CA LEU A 412 10.45 9.34 -28.09
C LEU A 412 10.60 8.73 -26.70
N LYS A 413 10.52 9.54 -25.66
CA LYS A 413 10.48 9.08 -24.26
C LYS A 413 9.06 9.07 -23.73
N VAL A 414 8.67 7.96 -23.11
CA VAL A 414 7.39 7.81 -22.38
C VAL A 414 7.69 7.79 -20.90
N GLN A 415 7.18 8.79 -20.17
CA GLN A 415 7.60 9.07 -18.81
C GLN A 415 6.40 9.27 -17.87
N VAL A 416 6.65 8.98 -16.59
CA VAL A 416 5.75 9.28 -15.47
C VAL A 416 6.43 10.35 -14.62
N LEU A 417 5.74 11.46 -14.36
CA LEU A 417 6.25 12.57 -13.57
C LEU A 417 5.36 12.80 -12.34
N ASN A 418 5.94 13.33 -11.26
CA ASN A 418 5.18 13.78 -10.10
C ASN A 418 4.55 15.17 -10.33
N GLY A 419 3.80 15.67 -9.35
CA GLY A 419 3.16 17.00 -9.40
C GLY A 419 4.12 18.20 -9.51
N SER A 420 5.41 18.03 -9.19
CA SER A 420 6.44 19.06 -9.37
C SER A 420 7.19 18.95 -10.70
N GLY A 421 6.80 18.03 -11.58
CA GLY A 421 7.43 17.82 -12.89
C GLY A 421 8.73 17.01 -12.86
N THR A 422 9.05 16.36 -11.74
CA THR A 422 10.19 15.44 -11.64
C THR A 422 9.85 14.09 -12.26
N VAL A 423 10.75 13.54 -13.08
CA VAL A 423 10.58 12.20 -13.66
C VAL A 423 10.69 11.15 -12.56
N LEU A 424 9.60 10.44 -12.31
CA LEU A 424 9.53 9.28 -11.42
C LEU A 424 10.01 8.02 -12.12
N GLY A 425 9.71 7.90 -13.42
CA GLY A 425 10.12 6.75 -14.23
C GLY A 425 10.07 7.05 -15.73
N THR A 426 10.94 6.37 -16.48
CA THR A 426 10.87 6.31 -17.96
C THR A 426 10.43 4.90 -18.33
N LEU A 427 9.20 4.77 -18.83
CA LEU A 427 8.57 3.49 -19.17
C LEU A 427 9.19 2.88 -20.42
N ALA A 428 9.51 3.72 -21.40
CA ALA A 428 10.20 3.32 -22.62
C ALA A 428 10.91 4.51 -23.28
N THR A 429 11.90 4.19 -24.11
CA THR A 429 12.48 5.09 -25.10
C THR A 429 12.44 4.39 -26.45
N TYR A 430 11.77 5.01 -27.42
CA TYR A 430 11.77 4.59 -28.82
C TYR A 430 12.63 5.54 -29.64
N SER A 431 12.96 5.15 -30.86
CA SER A 431 13.81 5.92 -31.76
C SER A 431 13.50 5.65 -33.23
N ASN A 432 14.21 6.33 -34.13
CA ASN A 432 14.22 6.02 -35.56
C ASN A 432 14.55 4.53 -35.86
N LEU A 433 15.22 3.81 -34.95
CA LEU A 433 15.51 2.38 -35.12
C LEU A 433 14.28 1.48 -34.90
N ASP A 434 13.20 2.02 -34.33
CA ASP A 434 11.95 1.31 -34.09
C ASP A 434 10.94 1.47 -35.24
N ALA A 435 11.37 2.08 -36.36
CA ALA A 435 10.53 2.29 -37.52
C ALA A 435 9.97 0.98 -38.09
N GLY A 436 8.69 1.01 -38.48
CA GLY A 436 7.99 -0.17 -38.96
C GLY A 436 6.64 0.16 -39.57
N SER A 437 6.09 -0.76 -40.36
CA SER A 437 4.80 -0.54 -41.02
C SER A 437 3.65 -0.51 -40.02
N GLY A 438 2.94 0.62 -39.96
CA GLY A 438 1.72 0.79 -39.17
C GLY A 438 1.95 0.80 -37.66
N TYR A 439 0.85 0.68 -36.92
CA TYR A 439 0.82 0.84 -35.48
C TYR A 439 1.10 -0.44 -34.69
N THR A 440 1.90 -0.31 -33.63
CA THR A 440 2.14 -1.35 -32.64
C THR A 440 1.59 -0.94 -31.28
N GLN A 441 0.84 -1.83 -30.63
CA GLN A 441 0.36 -1.59 -29.27
C GLN A 441 1.50 -1.68 -28.25
N ARG A 442 1.59 -0.69 -27.37
CA ARG A 442 2.49 -0.64 -26.22
C ARG A 442 1.67 -0.69 -24.95
N SER A 443 2.16 -1.35 -23.92
CA SER A 443 1.49 -1.43 -22.62
C SER A 443 2.48 -1.49 -21.47
N PHE A 444 2.18 -0.74 -20.40
CA PHE A 444 3.01 -0.61 -19.22
C PHE A 444 2.16 -0.71 -17.97
N ASP A 445 2.69 -1.40 -16.97
CA ASP A 445 2.10 -1.44 -15.64
C ASP A 445 2.42 -0.15 -14.89
N LEU A 446 1.39 0.49 -14.34
CA LEU A 446 1.46 1.69 -13.53
C LEU A 446 0.86 1.48 -12.14
N SER A 447 0.58 0.23 -11.75
CA SER A 447 -0.02 -0.09 -10.45
C SER A 447 0.83 0.41 -9.28
N GLY A 448 2.16 0.54 -9.45
CA GLY A 448 3.06 1.15 -8.47
C GLY A 448 2.83 2.65 -8.22
N TYR A 449 2.00 3.30 -9.03
CA TYR A 449 1.57 4.69 -8.87
C TYR A 449 0.11 4.81 -8.37
N ALA A 450 -0.53 3.70 -7.98
CA ALA A 450 -1.86 3.73 -7.39
C ALA A 450 -1.89 4.64 -6.14
N GLY A 451 -2.95 5.43 -6.01
CA GLY A 451 -3.10 6.43 -4.96
C GLY A 451 -2.33 7.73 -5.21
N GLN A 452 -1.62 7.85 -6.34
CA GLN A 452 -0.88 9.06 -6.70
C GLN A 452 -1.53 9.80 -7.86
N THR A 453 -1.37 11.13 -7.85
CA THR A 453 -1.58 11.94 -9.05
C THR A 453 -0.26 12.04 -9.80
N VAL A 454 -0.24 11.50 -11.02
CA VAL A 454 0.95 11.46 -11.87
C VAL A 454 0.68 12.14 -13.21
N THR A 455 1.73 12.62 -13.86
CA THR A 455 1.67 13.12 -15.23
C THR A 455 2.29 12.11 -16.18
N LEU A 456 1.50 11.60 -17.11
CA LEU A 456 1.98 10.83 -18.24
C LEU A 456 2.49 11.80 -19.29
N LYS A 457 3.75 11.65 -19.71
CA LYS A 457 4.40 12.56 -20.65
C LYS A 457 5.13 11.79 -21.75
N PHE A 458 4.82 12.16 -22.98
CA PHE A 458 5.57 11.81 -24.18
C PHE A 458 6.45 13.00 -24.56
N THR A 459 7.72 12.74 -24.81
CA THR A 459 8.67 13.76 -25.28
C THR A 459 9.38 13.22 -26.51
N GLY A 460 9.04 13.78 -27.68
CA GLY A 460 9.76 13.60 -28.93
C GLY A 460 10.98 14.51 -28.98
N THR A 461 12.06 14.05 -29.58
CA THR A 461 13.23 14.86 -29.86
C THR A 461 13.81 14.42 -31.18
N GLU A 462 13.71 15.29 -32.17
CA GLU A 462 14.28 15.13 -33.50
C GLU A 462 15.63 15.83 -33.61
N GLY A 463 16.55 15.19 -34.31
CA GLY A 463 17.80 15.74 -34.77
C GLY A 463 17.61 16.72 -35.94
N SER A 464 18.73 17.13 -36.55
CA SER A 464 18.74 18.31 -37.44
C SER A 464 18.63 18.02 -38.94
N LYS A 465 18.44 16.77 -39.38
CA LYS A 465 18.71 16.39 -40.78
C LYS A 465 17.64 15.55 -41.48
N TYR A 466 17.26 14.41 -40.94
CA TYR A 466 16.20 13.59 -41.50
C TYR A 466 15.05 13.46 -40.51
N GLN A 467 13.86 13.20 -41.04
CA GLN A 467 12.65 13.18 -40.24
C GLN A 467 12.48 11.85 -39.52
N THR A 468 11.96 11.90 -38.31
CA THR A 468 11.32 10.74 -37.66
C THR A 468 10.00 11.16 -37.04
N SER A 469 8.91 10.60 -37.54
CA SER A 469 7.55 10.76 -37.03
C SER A 469 7.32 9.78 -35.89
N PHE A 470 6.89 10.28 -34.73
CA PHE A 470 6.36 9.46 -33.65
C PHE A 470 4.85 9.70 -33.53
N VAL A 471 4.08 8.76 -34.06
CA VAL A 471 2.62 8.87 -34.16
C VAL A 471 1.95 8.02 -33.09
N VAL A 472 1.29 8.68 -32.13
CA VAL A 472 0.62 8.06 -30.99
C VAL A 472 -0.89 8.18 -31.17
N ASP A 473 -1.60 7.07 -30.97
CA ASP A 473 -3.06 7.03 -31.07
C ASP A 473 -3.67 6.00 -30.11
N ASP A 474 -4.98 6.11 -29.86
CA ASP A 474 -5.78 5.23 -28.99
C ASP A 474 -5.11 4.92 -27.64
N THR A 475 -4.82 5.99 -26.89
CA THR A 475 -4.25 5.92 -25.56
C THR A 475 -5.27 5.43 -24.52
N ALA A 476 -4.80 4.74 -23.49
CA ALA A 476 -5.64 4.21 -22.44
C ALA A 476 -4.84 4.06 -21.15
N LEU A 477 -5.29 4.62 -20.04
CA LEU A 477 -4.92 4.24 -18.68
C LEU A 477 -6.12 3.57 -18.01
N ASN A 478 -6.20 2.24 -18.13
CA ASN A 478 -7.26 1.47 -17.51
C ASN A 478 -6.88 1.14 -16.07
N VAL A 479 -7.82 1.34 -15.14
CA VAL A 479 -7.74 0.83 -13.77
C VAL A 479 -8.76 -0.26 -13.52
N SER A 480 -8.45 -1.23 -12.66
CA SER A 480 -9.35 -2.31 -12.26
C SER A 480 -8.98 -2.96 -10.93
#